data_AF-A0A960IMW0-F1
#
_entry.id   AF-A0A960IMW0-F1
#
_cell.length_a   1.000
_cell.length_b   1.000
_cell.length_c   1.000
_cell.angle_alpha   90.00
_cell.angle_beta   90.00
_cell.angle_gamma   90.00
#
_symmetry.space_group_name_H-M   'P 1'
#
loop_
_entity.id
_entity.type
_entity.pdbx_description
1 polymer ?
#
loop_
_entity_poly.entity_id
_entity_poly.type
_entity_poly.pdbx_seq_one_letter_code
_entity_poly.pdbx_strand_id
1 'polypeptide(L)'
;ASKIMQERAMKNPKIAFVWNAEVIEVLGEREKGVSSLRLRDTQTGETRELPTQGLFVAIGHEPNTQLFRDKLPMNAAGYLQVAEPSTRTVIPGVFAAGDVADPSYRQAITAAGTGCKAAIDAERWLEAQEDLAEAQAEATAPHPIQPEVQEVRE
;
A
#
# COMPACT_ATOMS: atom_id res chain seq x y z
N ALA A 1 -15.10 14.26 -7.64
CA ALA A 1 -15.29 15.06 -6.40
C ALA A 1 -16.78 15.23 -6.12
N SER A 2 -17.21 15.17 -4.85
CA SER A 2 -18.63 15.38 -4.52
C SER A 2 -19.07 16.80 -4.89
N LYS A 3 -20.38 16.98 -5.13
CA LYS A 3 -20.95 18.29 -5.48
C LYS A 3 -20.60 19.37 -4.45
N ILE A 4 -20.67 19.01 -3.16
CA ILE A 4 -20.33 19.89 -2.04
C ILE A 4 -18.87 20.35 -2.09
N MET A 5 -17.92 19.48 -2.43
CA MET A 5 -16.51 19.85 -2.55
C MET A 5 -16.28 20.84 -3.68
N GLN A 6 -16.94 20.62 -4.82
CA GLN A 6 -16.86 21.53 -5.98
C GLN A 6 -17.41 22.91 -5.60
N GLU A 7 -18.60 22.96 -4.99
CA GLU A 7 -19.22 24.21 -4.55
C GLU A 7 -18.35 24.98 -3.53
N ARG A 8 -17.72 24.28 -2.58
CA ARG A 8 -16.79 24.91 -1.62
C ARG A 8 -15.59 25.52 -2.32
N ALA A 9 -15.01 24.83 -3.30
CA ALA A 9 -13.87 25.34 -4.06
C ALA A 9 -14.26 26.53 -4.95
N MET A 10 -15.41 26.47 -5.62
CA MET A 10 -15.95 27.57 -6.45
C MET A 10 -16.28 28.83 -5.63
N LYS A 11 -16.71 28.69 -4.38
CA LYS A 11 -17.01 29.82 -3.48
C LYS A 11 -15.76 30.45 -2.85
N ASN A 12 -14.58 29.85 -2.99
CA ASN A 12 -13.37 30.37 -2.38
C ASN A 12 -12.71 31.45 -3.27
N PRO A 13 -12.63 32.72 -2.83
CA PRO A 13 -12.09 33.81 -3.64
C PRO A 13 -10.58 33.68 -3.91
N LYS A 14 -9.86 32.81 -3.20
CA LYS A 14 -8.43 32.55 -3.42
C LYS A 14 -8.17 31.48 -4.48
N ILE A 15 -9.21 30.83 -5.00
CA ILE A 15 -9.10 29.77 -6.01
C ILE A 15 -9.55 30.31 -7.36
N ALA A 16 -8.66 30.24 -8.34
CA ALA A 16 -8.99 30.46 -9.75
C ALA A 16 -8.99 29.13 -10.49
N PHE A 17 -10.08 28.83 -11.20
CA PHE A 17 -10.18 27.62 -12.01
C PHE A 17 -9.65 27.88 -13.40
N VAL A 18 -8.68 27.08 -13.82
CA VAL A 18 -8.13 27.10 -15.18
C VAL A 18 -8.61 25.85 -15.90
N TRP A 19 -9.76 25.97 -16.58
CA TRP A 19 -10.34 24.87 -17.34
C TRP A 19 -9.63 24.65 -18.67
N ASN A 20 -9.81 23.46 -19.24
CA ASN A 20 -9.30 23.08 -20.57
C ASN A 20 -7.81 23.37 -20.73
N ALA A 21 -7.02 23.17 -19.68
CA ALA A 21 -5.60 23.46 -19.69
C ALA A 21 -4.82 22.25 -19.21
N GLU A 22 -3.76 21.91 -19.92
CA GLU A 22 -2.76 20.95 -19.46
C GLU A 22 -1.41 21.65 -19.24
N VAL A 23 -0.67 21.21 -18.24
CA VAL A 23 0.68 21.70 -17.98
C VAL A 23 1.63 20.99 -18.95
N ILE A 24 2.23 21.75 -19.86
CA ILE A 24 3.20 21.21 -20.84
C ILE A 24 4.64 21.47 -20.42
N GLU A 25 4.89 22.42 -19.52
CA GLU A 25 6.23 22.71 -19.01
C GLU A 25 6.17 23.37 -17.63
N VAL A 26 7.13 23.02 -16.76
CA VAL A 26 7.37 23.69 -15.48
C VAL A 26 8.61 24.56 -15.65
N LEU A 27 8.41 25.88 -15.59
CA LEU A 27 9.47 26.87 -15.78
C LEU A 27 10.03 27.27 -14.41
N GLY A 28 11.36 27.38 -14.34
CA GLY A 28 12.06 27.70 -13.10
C GLY A 28 13.55 27.38 -13.17
N GLU A 29 14.26 27.70 -12.10
CA GLU A 29 15.66 27.36 -11.92
C GLU A 29 15.82 26.40 -10.75
N ARG A 30 16.71 25.41 -10.84
CA ARG A 30 16.87 24.37 -9.80
C ARG A 30 17.12 24.94 -8.39
N GLU A 31 17.85 26.04 -8.31
CA GLU A 31 18.20 26.69 -7.04
C GLU A 31 17.10 27.63 -6.52
N LYS A 32 16.24 28.16 -7.39
CA LYS A 32 15.22 29.16 -7.04
C LYS A 32 13.80 28.61 -7.01
N GLY A 33 13.58 27.40 -7.53
CA GLY A 33 12.28 26.76 -7.63
C GLY A 33 11.49 27.17 -8.87
N VAL A 34 10.18 26.89 -8.83
CA VAL A 34 9.23 27.17 -9.91
C VAL A 34 8.96 28.67 -10.00
N SER A 35 8.89 29.21 -11.22
CA SER A 35 8.54 30.61 -11.49
C SER A 35 7.26 30.76 -12.31
N SER A 36 6.97 29.80 -13.18
CA SER A 36 5.72 29.75 -13.94
C SER A 36 5.42 28.35 -14.48
N LEU A 37 4.20 28.16 -14.97
CA LEU A 37 3.79 26.99 -15.74
C LEU A 37 3.48 27.42 -17.17
N ARG A 38 3.93 26.64 -18.15
CA ARG A 38 3.43 26.75 -19.51
C ARG A 38 2.22 25.83 -19.65
N LEU A 39 1.09 26.43 -20.00
CA LEU A 39 -0.18 25.74 -20.18
C LEU A 39 -0.51 25.68 -21.68
N ARG A 40 -1.08 24.56 -22.12
CA ARG A 40 -1.72 24.42 -23.44
C ARG A 40 -3.23 24.30 -23.26
N ASP A 41 -3.99 25.09 -24.01
CA ASP A 41 -5.43 24.97 -24.08
C ASP A 41 -5.81 23.69 -24.86
N THR A 42 -6.59 22.81 -24.25
CA THR A 42 -6.94 21.50 -24.85
C THR A 42 -8.03 21.60 -25.91
N GLN A 43 -8.64 22.77 -26.11
CA GLN A 43 -9.62 23.02 -27.15
C GLN A 43 -9.02 23.77 -28.34
N THR A 44 -8.20 24.80 -28.08
CA THR A 44 -7.63 25.65 -29.14
C THR A 44 -6.20 25.29 -29.52
N GLY A 45 -5.46 24.60 -28.64
CA GLY A 45 -4.03 24.33 -28.80
C GLY A 45 -3.12 25.51 -28.47
N GLU A 46 -3.68 26.68 -28.14
CA GLU A 46 -2.89 27.87 -27.79
C GLU A 46 -2.13 27.68 -26.48
N THR A 47 -0.94 28.28 -26.38
CA THR A 47 -0.10 28.22 -25.18
C THR A 47 -0.08 29.53 -24.44
N ARG A 48 -0.10 29.48 -23.10
CA ARG A 48 0.04 30.66 -22.22
C ARG A 48 0.89 30.34 -21.00
N GLU A 49 1.49 31.36 -20.41
CA GLU A 49 2.23 31.21 -19.15
C GLU A 49 1.36 31.62 -17.95
N LEU A 50 1.46 30.86 -16.87
CA LEU A 50 0.83 31.12 -15.59
C LEU A 50 1.92 31.33 -14.53
N PRO A 51 2.17 32.57 -14.08
CA PRO A 51 3.12 32.84 -13.00
C PRO A 51 2.71 32.14 -11.71
N THR A 52 3.61 31.34 -11.13
CA THR A 52 3.38 30.63 -9.87
C THR A 52 4.72 30.22 -9.24
N GLN A 53 4.73 30.06 -7.93
CA GLN A 53 5.92 29.64 -7.18
C GLN A 53 5.90 28.16 -6.79
N GLY A 54 4.80 27.45 -7.10
CA GLY A 54 4.65 26.05 -6.74
C GLY A 54 3.62 25.32 -7.59
N LEU A 55 3.81 24.00 -7.69
CA LEU A 55 2.93 23.06 -8.36
C LEU A 55 2.65 21.89 -7.41
N PHE A 56 1.38 21.60 -7.17
CA PHE A 56 0.93 20.43 -6.43
C PHE A 56 0.12 19.54 -7.36
N VAL A 57 0.56 18.30 -7.56
CA VAL A 57 -0.09 17.34 -8.46
C VAL A 57 -1.08 16.49 -7.67
N ALA A 58 -2.35 16.53 -8.07
CA ALA A 58 -3.44 15.86 -7.38
C ALA A 58 -4.29 14.98 -8.32
N ILE A 59 -3.63 14.15 -9.14
CA ILE A 59 -4.27 13.30 -10.17
C ILE A 59 -4.65 11.89 -9.67
N GLY A 60 -4.45 11.60 -8.39
CA GLY A 60 -4.59 10.26 -7.81
C GLY A 60 -3.25 9.67 -7.41
N HIS A 61 -3.25 8.43 -6.93
CA HIS A 61 -2.06 7.65 -6.61
C HIS A 61 -2.20 6.27 -7.23
N GLU A 62 -1.12 5.77 -7.83
CA GLU A 62 -1.02 4.39 -8.28
C GLU A 62 -0.14 3.64 -7.26
N PRO A 63 -0.68 2.69 -6.48
CA PRO A 63 0.13 1.92 -5.56
C PRO A 63 1.09 1.01 -6.35
N ASN A 64 2.31 0.80 -5.84
CA ASN A 64 3.32 -0.04 -6.49
C ASN A 64 3.03 -1.54 -6.27
N THR A 65 1.90 -2.01 -6.77
CA THR A 65 1.35 -3.36 -6.53
C THR A 65 1.23 -4.18 -7.82
N GLN A 66 1.68 -3.64 -8.95
CA GLN A 66 1.56 -4.29 -10.26
C GLN A 66 2.13 -5.72 -10.28
N LEU A 67 3.22 -5.96 -9.55
CA LEU A 67 3.85 -7.29 -9.41
C LEU A 67 2.91 -8.36 -8.82
N PHE A 68 1.92 -7.95 -8.01
CA PHE A 68 1.02 -8.85 -7.29
C PHE A 68 -0.32 -9.05 -7.99
N ARG A 69 -0.51 -8.48 -9.19
CA ARG A 69 -1.74 -8.65 -9.97
C ARG A 69 -1.98 -10.14 -10.21
N ASP A 70 -3.22 -10.58 -10.02
CA ASP A 70 -3.65 -11.98 -10.12
C ASP A 70 -2.99 -12.93 -9.10
N LYS A 71 -2.19 -12.41 -8.16
CA LYS A 71 -1.56 -13.16 -7.07
C LYS A 71 -2.19 -12.83 -5.73
N LEU A 72 -2.50 -11.56 -5.49
CA LEU A 72 -3.14 -11.08 -4.27
C LEU A 72 -4.42 -10.31 -4.59
N PRO A 73 -5.47 -10.43 -3.75
CA PRO A 73 -6.67 -9.61 -3.88
C PRO A 73 -6.33 -8.12 -3.74
N MET A 74 -6.92 -7.32 -4.62
CA MET A 74 -6.77 -5.87 -4.63
C MET A 74 -8.15 -5.21 -4.63
N ASN A 75 -8.24 -3.97 -4.16
CA ASN A 75 -9.43 -3.15 -4.38
C ASN A 75 -9.44 -2.56 -5.80
N ALA A 76 -10.54 -1.88 -6.17
CA ALA A 76 -10.68 -1.27 -7.50
C ALA A 76 -9.62 -0.19 -7.82
N ALA A 77 -8.94 0.35 -6.80
CA ALA A 77 -7.86 1.32 -6.94
C ALA A 77 -6.45 0.69 -6.92
N GLY A 78 -6.36 -0.65 -6.88
CA GLY A 78 -5.09 -1.38 -6.94
C GLY A 78 -4.37 -1.60 -5.60
N TYR A 79 -4.98 -1.23 -4.47
CA TYR A 79 -4.38 -1.46 -3.15
C TYR A 79 -4.59 -2.91 -2.71
N LEU A 80 -3.59 -3.51 -2.07
CA LEU A 80 -3.64 -4.86 -1.53
C LEU A 80 -4.66 -4.96 -0.39
N GLN A 81 -5.41 -6.06 -0.37
CA GLN A 81 -6.33 -6.36 0.73
C GLN A 81 -5.60 -7.10 1.85
N VAL A 82 -5.81 -6.63 3.08
CA VAL A 82 -5.31 -7.26 4.31
C VAL A 82 -6.46 -7.55 5.26
N ALA A 83 -6.26 -8.53 6.15
CA ALA A 83 -7.21 -8.89 7.19
C ALA A 83 -7.16 -7.91 8.39
N GLU A 84 -7.48 -6.64 8.16
CA GLU A 84 -7.47 -5.59 9.20
C GLU A 84 -8.28 -6.08 10.44
N PRO A 85 -7.73 -6.00 11.66
CA PRO A 85 -6.58 -5.19 12.09
C PRO A 85 -5.16 -5.78 11.89
N SER A 86 -5.06 -6.98 11.31
CA SER A 86 -3.80 -7.63 10.94
C SER A 86 -3.34 -7.22 9.53
N THR A 87 -2.07 -7.47 9.24
CA THR A 87 -1.42 -7.22 7.94
C THR A 87 -1.40 -8.44 7.02
N ARG A 88 -1.99 -9.56 7.47
CA ARG A 88 -2.04 -10.82 6.71
C ARG A 88 -2.83 -10.64 5.42
N THR A 89 -2.28 -11.19 4.34
CA THR A 89 -2.99 -11.34 3.08
C THR A 89 -3.71 -12.69 3.02
N VAL A 90 -4.37 -12.99 1.89
CA VAL A 90 -5.00 -14.31 1.67
C VAL A 90 -3.98 -15.44 1.56
N ILE A 91 -2.72 -15.15 1.24
CA ILE A 91 -1.65 -16.14 1.14
C ILE A 91 -0.95 -16.23 2.51
N PRO A 92 -0.95 -17.41 3.17
CA PRO A 92 -0.21 -17.61 4.41
C PRO A 92 1.28 -17.28 4.24
N GLY A 93 1.85 -16.58 5.24
CA GLY A 93 3.23 -16.12 5.20
C GLY A 93 3.48 -14.85 4.35
N VAL A 94 2.44 -14.28 3.73
CA VAL A 94 2.53 -13.02 2.97
C VAL A 94 1.75 -11.93 3.68
N PHE A 95 2.43 -10.80 3.93
CA PHE A 95 1.93 -9.64 4.67
C PHE A 95 2.09 -8.38 3.83
N ALA A 96 1.21 -7.39 4.03
CA ALA A 96 1.31 -6.09 3.37
C ALA A 96 1.19 -4.94 4.37
N ALA A 97 2.03 -3.92 4.21
CA ALA A 97 2.11 -2.76 5.10
C ALA A 97 2.43 -1.48 4.33
N GLY A 98 2.07 -0.33 4.91
CA GLY A 98 2.25 0.97 4.30
C GLY A 98 1.29 1.25 3.15
N ASP A 99 1.65 2.22 2.33
CA ASP A 99 0.78 2.80 1.30
C ASP A 99 0.23 1.78 0.29
N VAL A 100 0.88 0.62 0.09
CA VAL A 100 0.36 -0.44 -0.79
C VAL A 100 -0.94 -1.07 -0.28
N ALA A 101 -1.23 -0.94 1.02
CA ALA A 101 -2.44 -1.45 1.68
C ALA A 101 -3.27 -0.32 2.34
N ASP A 102 -2.83 0.94 2.28
CA ASP A 102 -3.50 2.10 2.90
C ASP A 102 -3.92 3.14 1.84
N PRO A 103 -5.17 3.10 1.33
CA PRO A 103 -5.69 4.11 0.42
C PRO A 103 -6.06 5.43 1.10
N SER A 104 -6.13 5.46 2.43
CA SER A 104 -6.77 6.53 3.19
C SER A 104 -5.76 7.53 3.74
N TYR A 105 -4.80 7.08 4.56
CA TYR A 105 -3.93 7.98 5.31
C TYR A 105 -2.67 8.35 4.54
N ARG A 106 -1.95 7.36 4.00
CA ARG A 106 -0.74 7.57 3.17
C ARG A 106 0.26 8.52 3.83
N GLN A 107 0.55 8.27 5.12
CA GLN A 107 1.50 9.05 5.90
C GLN A 107 2.67 8.15 6.32
N ALA A 108 3.86 8.74 6.40
CA ALA A 108 5.05 8.01 6.84
C ALA A 108 4.84 7.33 8.20
N ILE A 109 4.14 7.98 9.14
CA ILE A 109 3.91 7.42 10.47
C ILE A 109 2.91 6.27 10.48
N THR A 110 1.87 6.31 9.63
CA THR A 110 0.92 5.19 9.50
C THR A 110 1.58 4.00 8.79
N ALA A 111 2.44 4.28 7.81
CA ALA A 111 3.25 3.26 7.16
C ALA A 111 4.25 2.60 8.12
N ALA A 112 4.93 3.38 8.97
CA ALA A 112 5.81 2.83 10.00
C ALA A 112 5.05 1.96 11.01
N GLY A 113 3.87 2.40 11.45
CA GLY A 113 3.03 1.64 12.37
C GLY A 113 2.56 0.30 11.78
N THR A 114 2.08 0.30 10.53
CA THR A 114 1.68 -0.94 9.84
C THR A 114 2.88 -1.83 9.49
N GLY A 115 4.07 -1.26 9.24
CA GLY A 115 5.30 -2.02 9.09
C GLY A 115 5.69 -2.79 10.35
N CYS A 116 5.56 -2.15 11.52
CA CYS A 116 5.75 -2.82 12.82
C CYS A 116 4.74 -3.96 13.02
N LYS A 117 3.45 -3.72 12.70
CA LYS A 117 2.43 -4.78 12.75
C LYS A 117 2.80 -5.97 11.85
N ALA A 118 3.27 -5.72 10.63
CA ALA A 118 3.66 -6.77 9.69
C ALA A 118 4.86 -7.57 10.16
N ALA A 119 5.84 -6.93 10.81
CA ALA A 119 6.97 -7.62 11.41
C ALA A 119 6.52 -8.59 12.51
N ILE A 120 5.64 -8.13 13.41
CA ILE A 120 5.10 -8.97 14.50
C ILE A 120 4.18 -10.08 13.96
N ASP A 121 3.37 -9.80 12.94
CA ASP A 121 2.54 -10.81 12.29
C ASP A 121 3.38 -11.90 11.61
N ALA A 122 4.51 -11.52 10.99
CA ALA A 122 5.46 -12.44 10.37
C ALA A 122 6.21 -13.27 11.41
N GLU A 123 6.71 -12.64 12.48
CA GLU A 123 7.36 -13.32 13.61
C GLU A 123 6.46 -14.41 14.17
N ARG A 124 5.23 -14.07 14.56
CA ARG A 124 4.25 -15.04 15.10
C ARG A 124 3.88 -16.13 14.11
N TRP A 125 3.88 -15.83 12.81
CA TRP A 125 3.61 -16.85 11.80
C TRP A 125 4.75 -17.85 11.69
N LEU A 126 6.00 -17.38 11.75
CA LEU A 126 7.20 -18.21 11.75
C LEU A 126 7.27 -19.10 12.99
N GLU A 127 7.08 -18.55 14.19
CA GLU A 127 7.03 -19.32 15.45
C GLU A 127 6.00 -20.45 15.35
N ALA A 128 4.79 -20.15 14.86
CA ALA A 128 3.76 -21.15 14.68
C ALA A 128 4.11 -22.23 13.63
N GLN A 129 4.95 -21.93 12.64
CA GLN A 129 5.45 -22.96 11.70
C GLN A 129 6.47 -23.89 12.36
N GLU A 130 7.30 -23.37 13.26
CA GLU A 130 8.26 -24.17 14.03
C GLU A 130 7.54 -25.13 14.96
N ASP A 131 6.57 -24.64 15.74
CA ASP A 131 5.74 -25.47 16.63
C ASP A 131 5.02 -26.61 15.88
N LEU A 132 4.46 -26.30 14.69
CA LEU A 132 3.79 -27.29 13.84
C LEU A 132 4.77 -28.34 13.31
N ALA A 133 5.99 -27.94 12.95
CA ALA A 133 7.01 -28.85 12.48
C ALA A 133 7.48 -29.80 13.59
N GLU A 134 7.63 -29.31 14.82
CA GLU A 134 7.98 -30.11 15.99
C GLU A 134 6.88 -31.12 16.34
N ALA A 135 5.61 -30.68 16.38
CA ALA A 135 4.48 -31.56 16.65
C ALA A 135 4.33 -32.67 15.59
N GLN A 136 4.58 -32.36 14.32
CA GLN A 136 4.57 -33.37 13.25
C GLN A 136 5.73 -34.36 13.37
N ALA A 137 6.92 -33.91 13.77
CA ALA A 137 8.06 -34.78 14.01
C ALA A 137 7.81 -35.75 15.17
N GLU A 138 7.21 -35.27 16.28
CA GLU A 138 6.86 -36.09 17.43
C GLU A 138 5.76 -37.12 17.08
N ALA A 139 4.75 -36.73 16.31
CA ALA A 139 3.68 -37.63 15.86
C ALA A 139 4.15 -38.71 14.87
N THR A 140 5.26 -38.48 14.17
CA THR A 140 5.82 -39.43 13.18
C THR A 140 6.93 -40.31 13.80
N ALA A 141 7.33 -40.05 15.05
CA ALA A 141 8.30 -40.88 15.73
C ALA A 141 7.74 -42.30 15.96
N PRO A 142 8.49 -43.37 15.62
CA PRO A 142 8.01 -44.74 15.81
C PRO A 142 7.72 -44.98 17.29
N HIS A 143 6.50 -45.45 17.59
CA HIS A 143 6.10 -45.81 18.95
C HIS A 143 7.12 -46.81 19.53
N PRO A 144 7.71 -46.56 20.71
CA PRO A 144 8.66 -47.50 21.28
C PRO A 144 7.95 -48.84 21.50
N ILE A 145 8.44 -49.88 20.82
CA ILE A 145 8.02 -51.26 21.06
C ILE A 145 8.34 -51.54 22.53
N GLN A 146 7.31 -51.61 23.37
CA GLN A 146 7.49 -52.01 24.75
C GLN A 146 8.07 -53.43 24.73
N PRO A 147 9.16 -53.70 25.47
CA PRO A 147 9.71 -55.05 25.53
C PRO A 147 8.64 -55.96 26.13
N GLU A 148 8.20 -56.94 25.35
CA GLU A 148 7.32 -58.01 25.79
C GLU A 148 8.03 -58.71 26.96
N VAL A 149 7.51 -58.52 28.18
CA VAL A 149 8.05 -59.17 29.36
C VAL A 149 7.71 -60.65 29.26
N GLN A 150 8.64 -61.44 28.74
CA GLN A 150 8.52 -62.87 28.70
C GLN A 150 8.73 -63.40 30.13
N GLU A 151 7.62 -63.60 30.86
CA GLU A 151 7.64 -64.33 32.13
C GLU A 151 8.15 -65.75 31.89
N VAL A 152 9.42 -65.98 32.22
CA VAL A 152 10.00 -67.32 32.30
C VAL A 152 9.47 -67.97 33.58
N ARG A 153 8.50 -68.88 33.45
CA ARG A 153 8.12 -69.80 34.52
C ARG A 153 9.05 -71.02 34.49
N GLU A 154 9.79 -71.21 35.58
CA GLU A 154 10.42 -72.49 35.95
C GLU A 154 9.39 -73.52 36.41
#